data_AF-A0A2G9U790-F1
#
_entry.id   AF-A0A2G9U790-F1
#
_cell.length_a   1.000
_cell.length_b   1.000
_cell.length_c   1.000
_cell.angle_alpha   90.00
_cell.angle_beta   90.00
_cell.angle_gamma   90.00
#
_symmetry.space_group_name_H-M   'P 1'
#
loop_
_entity.id
_entity.type
_entity.pdbx_description
1 polymer ?
#
loop_
_entity_poly.entity_id
_entity_poly.type
_entity_poly.pdbx_seq_one_letter_code
_entity_poly.pdbx_strand_id
1 'polypeptide(L)'
;MHTCAIATTSKGRMTLKVPTVFTEEGKSYRNYEQNPINRIQERVRNHYYNQHRFQTVDFVDEMHRKWLSFNHATMTIMEALEMLANFLDESDPDVDEANLTHAYQTAERLRRSHPDKPWMHLAGLVHDLGKVMSVWGEEQWAVTGGLNYSLL
;
A
#
# COMPACT_ATOMS: atom_id res chain seq x y z
N MET A 1 23.94 7.52 2.76
CA MET A 1 24.81 6.33 2.63
C MET A 1 23.90 5.14 2.42
N HIS A 2 23.94 4.50 1.25
CA HIS A 2 23.04 3.41 0.89
C HIS A 2 23.38 2.16 1.73
N THR A 3 22.44 1.72 2.57
CA THR A 3 22.63 0.51 3.39
C THR A 3 22.33 -0.73 2.53
N CYS A 4 23.38 -1.28 1.91
CA CYS A 4 23.29 -2.57 1.22
C CYS A 4 23.29 -3.70 2.25
N ALA A 5 22.53 -4.77 2.00
CA ALA A 5 22.44 -5.94 2.88
C ALA A 5 23.84 -6.53 3.19
N ILE A 6 24.15 -6.71 4.47
CA ILE A 6 25.41 -7.31 4.93
C ILE A 6 25.14 -8.78 5.27
N ALA A 7 25.56 -9.70 4.39
CA ALA A 7 25.56 -11.13 4.69
C ALA A 7 26.71 -11.43 5.67
N THR A 8 26.39 -11.94 6.85
CA THR A 8 27.40 -12.47 7.80
C THR A 8 27.16 -13.96 8.01
N THR A 9 28.15 -14.76 7.64
CA THR A 9 28.14 -16.22 7.85
C THR A 9 28.65 -16.55 9.25
N SER A 10 27.77 -17.00 10.13
CA SER A 10 28.15 -17.87 11.25
C SER A 10 27.48 -19.24 11.05
N LYS A 11 28.22 -20.30 11.41
CA LYS A 11 27.99 -21.71 11.10
C LYS A 11 26.51 -22.12 10.97
N GLY A 12 26.11 -22.52 9.75
CA GLY A 12 25.02 -23.49 9.53
C GLY A 12 23.60 -22.96 9.31
N ARG A 13 23.33 -21.66 9.35
CA ARG A 13 22.01 -21.13 8.95
C ARG A 13 22.16 -19.76 8.31
N MET A 14 21.79 -19.64 7.03
CA MET A 14 21.75 -18.36 6.33
C MET A 14 20.62 -17.53 6.94
N THR A 15 20.94 -16.61 7.84
CA THR A 15 19.98 -15.64 8.36
C THR A 15 20.08 -14.39 7.51
N LEU A 16 19.12 -14.23 6.59
CA LEU A 16 18.92 -12.98 5.88
C LEU A 16 18.40 -11.95 6.90
N LYS A 17 19.28 -11.06 7.35
CA LYS A 17 18.87 -9.85 8.06
C LYS A 17 18.32 -8.87 7.03
N VAL A 18 17.04 -9.01 6.71
CA VAL A 18 16.33 -8.00 5.92
C VAL A 18 16.10 -6.80 6.84
N PRO A 19 16.60 -5.60 6.50
CA PRO A 19 16.27 -4.41 7.27
C PRO A 19 14.75 -4.20 7.21
N THR A 20 14.12 -4.20 8.38
CA THR A 20 12.66 -4.04 8.54
C THR A 20 12.20 -2.60 8.43
N VAL A 21 13.14 -1.66 8.44
CA VAL A 21 12.91 -0.21 8.44
C VAL A 21 13.83 0.43 7.40
N PHE A 22 13.25 1.28 6.56
CA PHE A 22 14.00 2.04 5.56
C PHE A 22 14.29 3.43 6.10
N THR A 23 15.57 3.84 6.11
CA THR A 23 15.95 5.17 6.59
C THR A 23 16.55 5.98 5.45
N GLU A 24 15.98 7.15 5.18
CA GLU A 24 16.45 8.09 4.17
C GLU A 24 16.35 9.52 4.72
N GLU A 25 17.44 10.29 4.62
CA GLU A 25 17.51 11.70 5.06
C GLU A 25 17.03 11.96 6.50
N GLY A 26 17.22 11.00 7.41
CA GLY A 26 16.79 11.09 8.81
C GLY A 26 15.32 10.75 9.06
N LYS A 27 14.56 10.40 8.02
CA LYS A 27 13.21 9.83 8.12
C LYS A 27 13.26 8.32 8.07
N SER A 28 12.40 7.69 8.86
CA SER A 28 12.21 6.25 8.94
C SER A 28 10.88 5.91 8.29
N TYR A 29 10.88 4.96 7.36
CA TYR A 29 9.71 4.53 6.59
C TYR A 29 9.43 3.06 6.81
N ARG A 30 8.16 2.67 6.64
CA ARG A 30 7.66 1.30 6.71
C ARG A 30 7.98 0.62 8.03
N ASN A 31 7.74 1.33 9.14
CA ASN A 31 8.02 0.80 10.46
C ASN A 31 6.88 -0.11 10.97
N TYR A 32 7.09 -1.41 10.87
CA TYR A 32 6.17 -2.45 11.32
C TYR A 32 6.69 -3.19 12.57
N GLU A 33 6.77 -2.49 13.71
CA GLU A 33 7.11 -3.12 14.99
C GLU A 33 6.05 -4.14 15.44
N GLN A 34 6.46 -5.27 16.00
CA GLN A 34 5.53 -6.29 16.55
C GLN A 34 4.72 -5.78 17.74
N ASN A 35 5.30 -4.89 18.55
CA ASN A 35 4.65 -4.28 19.70
C ASN A 35 4.21 -2.86 19.32
N PRO A 36 2.92 -2.63 19.00
CA PRO A 36 2.47 -1.32 18.58
C PRO A 36 2.60 -0.32 19.72
N ILE A 37 3.35 0.76 19.48
CA ILE A 37 3.57 1.85 20.44
C ILE A 37 2.59 3.01 20.24
N ASN A 38 1.83 3.01 19.13
CA ASN A 38 0.85 4.06 18.81
C ASN A 38 -0.36 3.50 18.04
N ARG A 39 -1.40 4.33 17.88
CA ARG A 39 -2.66 3.95 17.21
C ARG A 39 -2.48 3.57 15.74
N ILE A 40 -1.55 4.21 15.02
CA ILE A 40 -1.28 3.92 13.60
C ILE A 40 -0.71 2.51 13.46
N GLN A 41 0.25 2.14 14.31
CA GLN A 41 0.82 0.79 14.30
C GLN A 41 -0.20 -0.28 14.70
N GLU A 42 -1.11 0.03 15.63
CA GLU A 42 -2.19 -0.90 15.98
C GLU A 42 -3.17 -1.10 14.83
N ARG A 43 -3.57 -0.01 14.15
CA ARG A 43 -4.40 -0.02 12.93
C ARG A 43 -3.77 -0.90 11.85
N VAL A 44 -2.51 -0.62 11.51
CA VAL A 44 -1.73 -1.36 10.51
C VAL A 44 -1.58 -2.83 10.89
N ARG A 45 -1.30 -3.14 12.17
CA ARG A 45 -1.21 -4.53 12.64
C ARG A 45 -2.53 -5.27 12.49
N ASN A 46 -3.65 -4.66 12.87
CA ASN A 46 -4.98 -5.27 12.74
C ASN A 46 -5.35 -5.46 11.26
N HIS A 47 -5.03 -4.49 10.40
CA HIS A 47 -5.19 -4.59 8.95
C HIS A 47 -4.50 -5.85 8.40
N TYR A 48 -3.19 -5.98 8.60
CA TYR A 48 -2.42 -7.12 8.10
C TYR A 48 -2.80 -8.44 8.77
N TYR A 49 -3.19 -8.42 10.05
CA TYR A 49 -3.71 -9.61 10.73
C TYR A 49 -4.96 -10.16 10.02
N ASN A 50 -5.92 -9.30 9.72
CA ASN A 50 -7.14 -9.69 9.00
C ASN A 50 -6.82 -10.11 7.56
N GLN A 51 -5.97 -9.36 6.87
CA GLN A 51 -5.52 -9.69 5.51
C GLN A 51 -4.95 -11.10 5.46
N HIS A 52 -3.97 -11.43 6.31
CA HIS A 52 -3.34 -12.76 6.32
C HIS A 52 -4.27 -13.88 6.78
N ARG A 53 -5.30 -13.55 7.57
CA ARG A 53 -6.27 -14.53 8.07
C ARG A 53 -7.34 -14.89 7.04
N PHE A 54 -7.79 -13.91 6.25
CA PHE A 54 -8.98 -14.04 5.42
C PHE A 54 -8.72 -14.06 3.91
N GLN A 55 -7.52 -13.67 3.45
CA GLN A 55 -7.12 -13.80 2.05
C GLN A 55 -6.87 -15.27 1.67
N THR A 56 -7.94 -15.99 1.31
CA THR A 56 -7.90 -17.37 0.81
C THR A 56 -8.14 -17.43 -0.70
N VAL A 57 -7.86 -18.56 -1.33
CA VAL A 57 -8.17 -18.79 -2.75
C VAL A 57 -9.66 -18.57 -3.02
N ASP A 58 -10.53 -19.15 -2.17
CA ASP A 58 -11.98 -19.02 -2.31
C ASP A 58 -12.44 -17.55 -2.21
N PHE A 59 -11.85 -16.79 -1.28
CA PHE A 59 -12.14 -15.37 -1.13
C PHE A 59 -11.72 -14.56 -2.36
N VAL A 60 -10.51 -14.79 -2.87
CA VAL A 60 -10.01 -14.10 -4.07
C VAL A 60 -10.85 -14.45 -5.30
N ASP A 61 -11.27 -15.71 -5.46
CA ASP A 61 -12.16 -16.12 -6.54
C ASP A 61 -13.54 -15.46 -6.44
N GLU A 62 -14.07 -15.27 -5.23
CA GLU A 62 -15.29 -14.48 -5.02
C GLU A 62 -15.10 -13.01 -5.38
N MET A 63 -14.00 -12.40 -4.95
CA MET A 63 -13.68 -11.00 -5.28
C MET A 63 -13.51 -10.80 -6.79
N HIS A 64 -12.89 -11.74 -7.49
CA HIS A 64 -12.81 -11.70 -8.96
C HIS A 64 -14.18 -11.73 -9.61
N ARG A 65 -15.07 -12.64 -9.18
CA ARG A 65 -16.45 -12.69 -9.71
C ARG A 65 -17.22 -11.41 -9.43
N LYS A 66 -17.00 -10.79 -8.26
CA LYS A 66 -17.67 -9.57 -7.84
C LYS A 66 -17.18 -8.34 -8.60
N TRP A 67 -15.87 -8.13 -8.72
CA TRP A 67 -15.29 -6.85 -9.16
C TRP A 67 -14.94 -6.80 -10.64
N LEU A 68 -14.63 -7.94 -11.28
CA LEU A 68 -14.22 -7.97 -12.70
C LEU A 68 -15.40 -7.90 -13.69
N SER A 69 -16.63 -7.76 -13.21
CA SER A 69 -17.81 -7.43 -14.03
C SER A 69 -17.88 -5.96 -14.43
N PHE A 70 -17.16 -5.08 -13.72
CA PHE A 70 -17.10 -3.63 -13.95
C PHE A 70 -18.48 -2.94 -14.08
N ASN A 71 -19.49 -3.43 -13.36
CA ASN A 71 -20.87 -2.95 -13.39
C ASN A 71 -21.29 -2.16 -12.13
N HIS A 72 -20.32 -1.78 -11.29
CA HIS A 72 -20.56 -1.10 -10.00
C HIS A 72 -20.83 0.39 -10.17
N ALA A 73 -20.20 1.04 -11.15
CA ALA A 73 -20.37 2.44 -11.47
C ALA A 73 -19.84 2.78 -12.86
N THR A 74 -20.28 3.91 -13.42
CA THR A 74 -19.64 4.56 -14.58
C THR A 74 -19.23 5.96 -14.15
N MET A 75 -17.93 6.25 -14.25
CA MET A 75 -17.36 7.52 -13.81
C MET A 75 -16.08 7.84 -14.58
N THR A 76 -15.74 9.12 -14.60
CA THR A 76 -14.46 9.65 -15.06
C THR A 76 -13.36 9.43 -14.03
N ILE A 77 -12.11 9.55 -14.45
CA ILE A 77 -10.94 9.46 -13.56
C ILE A 77 -11.02 10.51 -12.44
N MET A 78 -11.49 11.72 -12.74
CA MET A 78 -11.57 12.80 -11.75
C MET A 78 -12.63 12.52 -10.69
N GLU A 79 -13.79 11.98 -11.07
CA GLU A 79 -14.82 11.54 -10.12
C GLU A 79 -14.29 10.40 -9.22
N ALA A 80 -13.55 9.44 -9.78
CA ALA A 80 -12.91 8.38 -8.99
C ALA A 80 -11.87 8.94 -7.99
N LEU A 81 -11.09 9.94 -8.39
CA LEU A 81 -10.16 10.65 -7.52
C LEU A 81 -10.87 11.40 -6.39
N GLU A 82 -12.00 12.06 -6.69
CA GLU A 82 -12.82 12.77 -5.71
C GLU A 82 -13.40 11.82 -4.66
N MET A 83 -13.78 10.59 -5.05
CA MET A 83 -14.20 9.56 -4.07
C MET A 83 -13.10 9.22 -3.06
N LEU A 84 -11.84 9.34 -3.45
CA LEU A 84 -10.67 9.09 -2.60
C LEU A 84 -10.20 10.33 -1.82
N ALA A 85 -10.91 11.46 -1.92
CA ALA A 85 -10.56 12.70 -1.23
C ALA A 85 -10.65 12.60 0.31
N ASN A 86 -11.47 11.68 0.83
CA ASN A 86 -11.59 11.42 2.26
C ASN A 86 -11.19 9.99 2.63
N PHE A 87 -10.62 9.23 1.69
CA PHE A 87 -10.19 7.87 1.94
C PHE A 87 -8.81 7.87 2.62
N LEU A 88 -8.73 7.22 3.77
CA LEU A 88 -7.52 7.02 4.55
C LEU A 88 -7.10 5.56 4.47
N ASP A 89 -5.87 5.29 4.02
CA ASP A 89 -5.34 3.93 3.89
C ASP A 89 -4.88 3.39 5.25
N GLU A 90 -5.61 2.42 5.79
CA GLU A 90 -5.34 1.84 7.11
C GLU A 90 -4.05 1.00 7.15
N SER A 91 -3.58 0.55 5.98
CA SER A 91 -2.40 -0.30 5.83
C SER A 91 -1.08 0.45 5.81
N ASP A 92 -1.12 1.77 5.57
CA ASP A 92 0.05 2.62 5.44
C ASP A 92 0.53 3.10 6.82
N PRO A 93 1.76 2.74 7.25
CA PRO A 93 2.33 3.21 8.50
C PRO A 93 2.93 4.63 8.42
N ASP A 94 3.14 5.15 7.21
CA ASP A 94 3.90 6.37 6.93
C ASP A 94 2.98 7.56 6.59
N VAL A 95 1.75 7.28 6.15
CA VAL A 95 0.80 8.29 5.66
C VAL A 95 -0.50 8.27 6.46
N ASP A 96 -0.88 9.45 6.97
CA ASP A 96 -2.19 9.71 7.59
C ASP A 96 -2.91 10.85 6.85
N GLU A 97 -2.77 10.86 5.53
CA GLU A 97 -3.36 11.84 4.61
C GLU A 97 -4.33 11.16 3.63
N ALA A 98 -5.22 11.95 3.04
CA ALA A 98 -6.14 11.48 2.02
C ALA A 98 -5.42 10.90 0.80
N ASN A 99 -5.91 9.79 0.29
CA ASN A 99 -5.30 9.10 -0.85
C ASN A 99 -5.28 9.94 -2.14
N LEU A 100 -6.21 10.88 -2.30
CA LEU A 100 -6.17 11.88 -3.37
C LEU A 100 -4.85 12.69 -3.38
N THR A 101 -4.40 13.12 -2.21
CA THR A 101 -3.14 13.87 -2.07
C THR A 101 -1.96 13.01 -2.50
N HIS A 102 -1.92 11.74 -2.06
CA HIS A 102 -0.90 10.77 -2.46
C HIS A 102 -0.84 10.55 -3.99
N ALA A 103 -2.00 10.47 -4.65
CA ALA A 103 -2.07 10.32 -6.11
C ALA A 103 -1.38 11.50 -6.83
N TYR A 104 -1.67 12.75 -6.42
CA TYR A 104 -1.01 13.93 -6.99
C TYR A 104 0.48 14.01 -6.64
N GLN A 105 0.86 13.68 -5.41
CA GLN A 105 2.27 13.65 -5.01
C GLN A 105 3.08 12.67 -5.87
N THR A 106 2.52 11.48 -6.12
CA THR A 106 3.14 10.45 -6.97
C THR A 106 3.24 10.93 -8.42
N ALA A 107 2.15 11.45 -8.99
CA ALA A 107 2.13 11.96 -10.36
C ALA A 107 3.13 13.11 -10.57
N GLU A 108 3.18 14.09 -9.66
CA GLU A 108 4.08 15.25 -9.77
C GLU A 108 5.56 14.88 -9.57
N ARG A 109 5.87 13.92 -8.69
CA ARG A 109 7.24 13.39 -8.57
C ARG A 109 7.67 12.72 -9.87
N LEU A 110 6.82 11.88 -10.46
CA LEU A 110 7.09 11.23 -11.75
C LEU A 110 7.21 12.25 -12.89
N ARG A 111 6.39 13.30 -12.88
CA ARG A 111 6.48 14.40 -13.85
C ARG A 111 7.82 15.12 -13.81
N ARG A 112 8.34 15.37 -12.61
CA ARG A 112 9.65 16.02 -12.43
C ARG A 112 10.82 15.12 -12.81
N SER A 113 10.76 13.83 -12.44
CA SER A 113 11.86 12.88 -12.67
C SER A 113 11.89 12.34 -14.11
N HIS A 114 10.73 12.27 -14.78
CA HIS A 114 10.59 11.69 -16.12
C HIS A 114 9.72 12.58 -17.02
N PRO A 115 10.10 13.84 -17.27
CA PRO A 115 9.29 14.79 -18.03
C PRO A 115 8.99 14.33 -19.47
N ASP A 116 9.83 13.44 -20.01
CA ASP A 116 9.69 12.80 -21.33
C ASP A 116 8.62 11.70 -21.39
N LYS A 117 8.09 11.24 -20.26
CA LYS A 117 7.17 10.08 -20.17
C LYS A 117 5.80 10.47 -19.60
N PRO A 118 4.94 11.17 -20.36
CA PRO A 118 3.63 11.61 -19.87
C PRO A 118 2.72 10.45 -19.40
N TRP A 119 2.83 9.28 -20.02
CA TRP A 119 2.10 8.08 -19.59
C TRP A 119 2.48 7.64 -18.16
N MET A 120 3.71 7.90 -17.72
CA MET A 120 4.18 7.54 -16.38
C MET A 120 3.58 8.48 -15.32
N HIS A 121 3.33 9.74 -15.68
CA HIS A 121 2.66 10.71 -14.80
C HIS A 121 1.21 10.28 -14.58
N LEU A 122 0.53 9.91 -15.67
CA LEU A 122 -0.83 9.37 -15.60
C LEU A 122 -0.88 8.06 -14.80
N ALA A 123 0.06 7.14 -15.01
CA ALA A 123 0.14 5.91 -14.23
C ALA A 123 0.25 6.20 -12.72
N GLY A 124 1.09 7.17 -12.33
CA GLY A 124 1.17 7.62 -10.93
C GLY A 124 -0.13 8.21 -10.40
N LEU A 125 -0.90 8.92 -11.24
CA LEU A 125 -2.18 9.49 -10.84
C LEU A 125 -3.25 8.41 -10.63
N VAL A 126 -3.28 7.36 -11.47
CA VAL A 126 -4.36 6.37 -11.48
C VAL A 126 -4.05 5.08 -10.70
N HIS A 127 -2.82 4.89 -10.22
CA HIS A 127 -2.36 3.59 -9.67
C HIS A 127 -3.22 3.07 -8.52
N ASP A 128 -3.72 3.95 -7.66
CA ASP A 128 -4.47 3.61 -6.45
C ASP A 128 -5.99 3.79 -6.61
N LEU A 129 -6.51 3.99 -7.83
CA LEU A 129 -7.95 4.16 -8.04
C LEU A 129 -8.78 2.93 -7.64
N GLY A 130 -8.18 1.74 -7.59
CA GLY A 130 -8.86 0.54 -7.10
C GLY A 130 -9.36 0.66 -5.66
N LYS A 131 -8.81 1.59 -4.86
CA LYS A 131 -9.22 1.83 -3.47
C LYS A 131 -10.67 2.30 -3.33
N VAL A 132 -11.34 2.71 -4.41
CA VAL A 132 -12.77 3.01 -4.42
C VAL A 132 -13.62 1.82 -3.96
N MET A 133 -13.12 0.59 -4.10
CA MET A 133 -13.78 -0.62 -3.58
C MET A 133 -14.07 -0.52 -2.07
N SER A 134 -13.16 0.08 -1.29
CA SER A 134 -13.38 0.29 0.14
C SER A 134 -14.38 1.39 0.44
N VAL A 135 -14.44 2.44 -0.40
CA VAL A 135 -15.48 3.47 -0.30
C VAL A 135 -16.87 2.88 -0.57
N TRP A 136 -16.94 1.84 -1.41
CA TRP A 136 -18.16 1.08 -1.69
C TRP A 136 -18.46 -0.05 -0.70
N GLY A 137 -17.70 -0.13 0.40
CA GLY A 137 -17.99 -1.01 1.53
C GLY A 137 -17.16 -2.30 1.59
N GLU A 138 -16.12 -2.45 0.75
CA GLU A 138 -15.11 -3.50 1.01
C GLU A 138 -14.26 -3.16 2.22
N GLU A 139 -13.98 -4.17 3.02
CA GLU A 139 -13.03 -4.07 4.12
C GLU A 139 -11.65 -3.67 3.57
N GLN A 140 -10.96 -2.73 4.22
CA GLN A 140 -9.67 -2.24 3.69
C GLN A 140 -8.63 -3.34 3.54
N TRP A 141 -8.62 -4.36 4.42
CA TRP A 141 -7.71 -5.50 4.32
C TRP A 141 -7.92 -6.34 3.04
N ALA A 142 -9.06 -6.20 2.37
CA ALA A 142 -9.34 -6.82 1.08
C ALA A 142 -8.89 -5.97 -0.12
N VAL A 143 -8.49 -4.71 0.10
CA VAL A 143 -8.29 -3.69 -0.95
C VAL A 143 -6.90 -3.06 -0.91
N THR A 144 -6.39 -2.72 0.28
CA THR A 144 -5.10 -2.04 0.47
C THR A 144 -4.07 -2.93 1.17
N GLY A 145 -2.83 -2.46 1.21
CA GLY A 145 -1.70 -3.18 1.83
C GLY A 145 -0.83 -3.92 0.83
N GLY A 146 0.40 -4.22 1.26
CA GLY A 146 1.32 -5.03 0.49
C GLY A 146 0.90 -6.50 0.48
N LEU A 147 1.18 -7.20 -0.62
CA LEU A 147 1.05 -8.67 -0.71
C LEU A 147 2.25 -9.40 -0.08
N ASN A 148 3.25 -8.67 0.43
CA ASN A 148 4.50 -9.25 0.90
C ASN A 148 4.35 -9.86 2.30
N TYR A 149 4.57 -11.18 2.36
CA TYR A 149 4.47 -12.06 3.52
C TYR A 149 5.48 -11.80 4.67
N SER A 150 6.23 -10.71 4.66
CA SER A 150 7.37 -10.49 5.57
C SER A 150 7.01 -9.88 6.94
N LEU A 151 5.73 -9.79 7.29
CA LEU A 151 5.26 -9.24 8.58
C LEU A 151 4.84 -10.29 9.62
N LEU A 152 5.31 -11.54 9.49
CA LEU A 152 5.25 -12.58 10.52
C LEU A 152 6.61 -13.27 10.70
#